data_AF-A0A0Q7TM16-F1
#
_entry.id   AF-A0A0Q7TM16-F1
#
_cell.length_a   1.000
_cell.length_b   1.000
_cell.length_c   1.000
_cell.angle_alpha   90.00
_cell.angle_beta   90.00
_cell.angle_gamma   90.00
#
_symmetry.space_group_name_H-M   'P 1'
#
loop_
_entity.id
_entity.type
_entity.pdbx_description
1 polymer ?
#
loop_
_entity_poly.entity_id
_entity_poly.type
_entity_poly.pdbx_seq_one_letter_code
_entity_poly.pdbx_strand_id
1 'polypeptide(L)'
;MSPVIIALGAFAWSAGAALADRDSPAFHRGACQGAYPGWLRGVVDGYNGSATSPVENKTLILLSIPTPEVLRPGDERLGWGDGLEVGHKLGVAYGVELGKAARTPKSSTETMDQSATALGNYIQFHCGALIAPLDWDTTVMDDRGTTTIASLNEAQLTMSLAASANQIAISTEDLARCAREAEAKGDWPAAFKCRAEAKASARIVVSFADMARSHEAAGRAEAAVAVRDAQDAAEKARKAADDTGG
;
A
#
# COMPACT_ATOMS: atom_id res chain seq x y z
N MET A 1 -27.74 35.83 45.67
CA MET A 1 -27.15 36.28 44.40
C MET A 1 -25.96 35.38 44.09
N SER A 2 -25.86 34.96 42.83
CA SER A 2 -25.24 33.75 42.29
C SER A 2 -23.82 33.38 42.73
N PRO A 3 -23.51 32.08 42.77
CA PRO A 3 -22.23 31.54 42.34
C PRO A 3 -22.41 30.72 41.06
N VAL A 4 -21.65 31.00 40.00
CA VAL A 4 -21.35 30.02 38.95
C VAL A 4 -19.89 30.21 38.56
N ILE A 5 -19.02 29.38 39.14
CA ILE A 5 -17.71 29.10 38.58
C ILE A 5 -17.84 27.75 37.88
N ILE A 6 -17.59 27.78 36.58
CA ILE A 6 -17.72 26.67 35.64
C ILE A 6 -16.72 25.57 36.03
N ALA A 7 -17.24 24.37 36.30
CA ALA A 7 -16.45 23.14 36.45
C ALA A 7 -15.93 22.70 35.07
N LEU A 8 -14.77 23.23 34.68
CA LEU A 8 -13.94 22.72 33.59
C LEU A 8 -12.74 22.01 34.24
N GLY A 9 -12.82 20.68 34.40
CA GLY A 9 -11.67 19.91 34.84
C GLY A 9 -12.00 18.56 35.45
N ALA A 10 -12.38 17.57 34.63
CA ALA A 10 -12.42 16.17 35.07
C ALA A 10 -12.41 15.10 33.94
N PHE A 11 -11.90 15.38 32.73
CA PHE A 11 -11.90 14.37 31.65
C PHE A 11 -10.56 14.13 30.93
N ALA A 12 -9.44 14.66 31.42
CA ALA A 12 -8.15 14.51 30.73
C ALA A 12 -7.16 13.52 31.36
N TRP A 13 -7.42 12.99 32.57
CA TRP A 13 -6.38 12.35 33.40
C TRP A 13 -6.62 10.88 33.78
N SER A 14 -7.38 10.14 32.97
CA SER A 14 -7.51 8.67 33.11
C SER A 14 -7.01 7.86 31.91
N ALA A 15 -6.62 8.50 30.80
CA ALA A 15 -6.09 7.79 29.63
C ALA A 15 -4.63 7.31 29.82
N GLY A 16 -3.84 8.01 30.65
CA GLY A 16 -2.41 7.72 30.83
C GLY A 16 -2.08 6.57 31.80
N ALA A 17 -2.96 6.30 32.78
CA ALA A 17 -2.71 5.29 33.81
C ALA A 17 -3.15 3.87 33.41
N ALA A 18 -3.87 3.72 32.29
CA ALA A 18 -4.32 2.42 31.80
C ALA A 18 -3.37 1.78 30.77
N LEU A 19 -2.25 2.44 30.41
CA LEU A 19 -1.34 2.03 29.34
C LEU A 19 -0.07 1.29 29.82
N ALA A 20 0.16 1.23 31.13
CA ALA A 20 1.25 0.46 31.70
C ALA A 20 0.72 -0.92 32.11
N ASP A 21 1.14 -1.96 31.39
CA ASP A 21 0.81 -3.38 31.59
C ASP A 21 -0.50 -3.87 30.95
N ARG A 22 -0.67 -3.68 29.63
CA ARG A 22 -1.75 -4.29 28.84
C ARG A 22 -1.31 -5.57 28.12
N ASP A 23 -0.58 -6.43 28.81
CA ASP A 23 -0.23 -7.78 28.34
C ASP A 23 -1.41 -8.74 28.60
N SER A 24 -2.55 -8.49 27.92
CA SER A 24 -3.75 -9.33 28.04
C SER A 24 -4.01 -10.10 26.74
N PRO A 25 -4.42 -11.38 26.79
CA PRO A 25 -4.75 -12.13 25.58
C PRO A 25 -5.81 -11.45 24.70
N ALA A 26 -6.72 -10.69 25.32
CA ALA A 26 -7.73 -9.89 24.64
C ALA A 26 -7.09 -8.73 23.84
N PHE A 27 -6.18 -7.99 24.45
CA PHE A 27 -5.43 -6.93 23.77
C PHE A 27 -4.63 -7.49 22.58
N HIS A 28 -3.87 -8.56 22.79
CA HIS A 28 -3.07 -9.20 21.75
C HIS A 28 -3.92 -9.71 20.57
N ARG A 29 -5.10 -10.29 20.85
CA ARG A 29 -6.07 -10.68 19.81
C ARG A 29 -6.54 -9.47 18.98
N GLY A 30 -6.87 -8.37 19.65
CA GLY A 30 -7.25 -7.13 18.98
C GLY A 30 -6.14 -6.59 18.09
N ALA A 31 -4.93 -6.44 18.64
CA ALA A 31 -3.74 -5.94 17.93
C ALA A 31 -3.41 -6.79 16.71
N CYS A 32 -3.45 -8.12 16.87
CA CYS A 32 -3.30 -9.08 15.80
C CYS A 32 -4.32 -8.85 14.66
N GLN A 33 -5.60 -8.67 14.99
CA GLN A 33 -6.65 -8.46 14.00
C GLN A 33 -6.55 -7.09 13.33
N GLY A 34 -6.11 -6.04 14.04
CA GLY A 34 -5.99 -4.69 13.49
C GLY A 34 -4.78 -4.47 12.60
N ALA A 35 -3.68 -5.20 12.82
CA ALA A 35 -2.40 -4.98 12.16
C ALA A 35 -2.47 -5.02 10.63
N TYR A 36 -2.99 -6.12 10.07
CA TYR A 36 -3.01 -6.31 8.62
C TYR A 36 -4.01 -5.37 7.89
N PRO A 37 -5.24 -5.17 8.39
CA PRO A 37 -6.13 -4.15 7.84
C PRO A 37 -5.53 -2.74 7.88
N GLY A 38 -4.87 -2.37 9.00
CA GLY A 38 -4.16 -1.10 9.12
C GLY A 38 -3.08 -0.96 8.05
N TRP A 39 -2.28 -2.01 7.86
CA TRP A 39 -1.27 -2.08 6.80
C TRP A 39 -1.85 -1.83 5.42
N LEU A 40 -2.91 -2.54 5.03
CA LEU A 40 -3.55 -2.39 3.72
C LEU A 40 -3.99 -0.94 3.46
N ARG A 41 -4.63 -0.32 4.45
CA ARG A 41 -5.02 1.10 4.36
C ARG A 41 -3.80 2.00 4.21
N GLY A 42 -2.77 1.76 5.02
CA GLY A 42 -1.51 2.49 4.95
C GLY A 42 -0.83 2.41 3.58
N VAL A 43 -0.80 1.23 2.96
CA VAL A 43 -0.23 1.04 1.61
C VAL A 43 -0.94 1.94 0.60
N VAL A 44 -2.27 1.96 0.62
CA VAL A 44 -3.07 2.80 -0.29
C VAL A 44 -2.80 4.29 -0.06
N ASP A 45 -2.80 4.74 1.20
CA ASP A 45 -2.58 6.14 1.54
C ASP A 45 -1.14 6.59 1.24
N GLY A 46 -0.16 5.70 1.41
CA GLY A 46 1.23 5.93 1.04
C GLY A 46 1.43 6.03 -0.48
N TYR A 47 0.86 5.09 -1.24
CA TYR A 47 0.96 5.04 -2.70
C TYR A 47 0.36 6.29 -3.38
N ASN A 48 -0.78 6.73 -2.86
CA ASN A 48 -1.51 7.89 -3.39
C ASN A 48 -0.95 9.23 -2.90
N GLY A 49 0.05 9.24 -2.00
CA GLY A 49 0.63 10.47 -1.45
C GLY A 49 -0.32 11.24 -0.51
N SER A 50 -1.47 10.66 -0.18
CA SER A 50 -2.44 11.17 0.81
C SER A 50 -1.82 11.25 2.21
N ALA A 51 -0.74 10.49 2.43
CA ALA A 51 0.05 10.52 3.65
C ALA A 51 1.04 11.72 3.77
N THR A 52 1.11 12.64 2.78
CA THR A 52 2.14 13.71 2.73
C THR A 52 1.63 15.15 2.52
N SER A 53 0.37 15.46 2.84
CA SER A 53 -0.15 16.84 2.85
C SER A 53 -0.58 17.27 4.27
N PRO A 54 -0.53 18.57 4.67
CA PRO A 54 -0.92 19.05 6.00
C PRO A 54 -2.43 18.94 6.34
N VAL A 55 -3.19 18.17 5.58
CA VAL A 55 -4.61 17.86 5.74
C VAL A 55 -4.74 16.41 5.28
N GLU A 56 -5.06 15.39 6.07
CA GLU A 56 -5.60 15.26 7.42
C GLU A 56 -4.65 14.42 8.29
N ASN A 57 -4.67 14.69 9.59
CA ASN A 57 -4.02 13.87 10.59
C ASN A 57 -4.25 12.37 10.31
N LYS A 58 -3.20 11.58 10.03
CA LYS A 58 -3.29 10.13 9.73
C LYS A 58 -4.04 9.36 10.84
N THR A 59 -3.97 9.87 12.06
CA THR A 59 -4.73 9.37 13.21
C THR A 59 -6.25 9.54 13.02
N LEU A 60 -6.74 10.55 12.29
CA LEU A 60 -8.17 10.73 12.01
C LEU A 60 -8.73 9.67 11.05
N ILE A 61 -7.97 9.22 10.05
CA ILE A 61 -8.38 8.11 9.17
C ILE A 61 -8.42 6.80 9.96
N LEU A 62 -7.46 6.60 10.88
CA LEU A 62 -7.48 5.44 11.79
C LEU A 62 -8.65 5.50 12.78
N LEU A 63 -9.07 6.70 13.18
CA LEU A 63 -10.26 6.93 14.01
C LEU A 63 -11.58 6.79 13.23
N SER A 64 -11.54 6.84 11.89
CA SER A 64 -12.73 6.70 11.05
C SER A 64 -12.98 5.26 10.59
N ILE A 65 -12.05 4.34 10.85
CA ILE A 65 -12.24 2.90 10.64
C ILE A 65 -13.18 2.37 11.73
N PRO A 66 -14.36 1.83 11.36
CA PRO A 66 -15.27 1.24 12.34
C PRO A 66 -14.60 0.08 13.07
N THR A 67 -14.75 0.02 14.40
CA THR A 67 -14.32 -1.15 15.15
C THR A 67 -15.27 -2.32 14.85
N PRO A 68 -14.77 -3.50 14.43
CA PRO A 68 -15.62 -4.65 14.13
C PRO A 68 -16.50 -5.04 15.33
N GLU A 69 -17.79 -5.29 15.08
CA GLU A 69 -18.75 -5.66 16.13
C GLU A 69 -18.39 -6.96 16.84
N VAL A 70 -17.67 -7.86 16.16
CA VAL A 70 -17.16 -9.13 16.68
C VAL A 70 -16.16 -8.95 17.84
N LEU A 71 -15.57 -7.75 17.99
CA LEU A 71 -14.63 -7.44 19.07
C LEU A 71 -15.36 -7.08 20.36
N ARG A 72 -15.03 -7.80 21.43
CA ARG A 72 -15.56 -7.54 22.76
C ARG A 72 -15.12 -6.17 23.25
N PRO A 73 -15.99 -5.38 23.91
CA PRO A 73 -15.62 -4.11 24.50
C PRO A 73 -14.44 -4.23 25.46
N GLY A 74 -13.66 -3.15 25.62
CA GLY A 74 -12.47 -3.13 26.46
C GLY A 74 -11.21 -3.47 25.67
N ASP A 75 -10.38 -4.36 26.20
CA ASP A 75 -9.02 -4.64 25.71
C ASP A 75 -8.96 -5.09 24.25
N GLU A 76 -9.92 -5.89 23.73
CA GLU A 76 -9.90 -6.33 22.33
C GLU A 76 -10.04 -5.13 21.37
N ARG A 77 -10.88 -4.13 21.70
CA ARG A 77 -11.05 -2.92 20.87
C ARG A 77 -9.86 -1.98 20.98
N LEU A 78 -9.25 -1.89 22.16
CA LEU A 78 -8.03 -1.10 22.36
C LEU A 78 -6.86 -1.70 21.59
N GLY A 79 -6.70 -3.02 21.63
CA GLY A 79 -5.73 -3.74 20.82
C GLY A 79 -5.96 -3.53 19.33
N TRP A 80 -7.21 -3.63 18.87
CA TRP A 80 -7.54 -3.36 17.46
C TRP A 80 -7.08 -1.98 17.00
N GLY A 81 -7.29 -0.95 17.81
CA GLY A 81 -6.78 0.40 17.54
C GLY A 81 -5.25 0.46 17.43
N ASP A 82 -4.53 -0.19 18.36
CA ASP A 82 -3.06 -0.25 18.36
C ASP A 82 -2.54 -0.97 17.10
N GLY A 83 -3.13 -2.12 16.79
CA GLY A 83 -2.82 -2.88 15.57
C GLY A 83 -3.04 -2.05 14.32
N LEU A 84 -4.19 -1.39 14.20
CA LEU A 84 -4.48 -0.50 13.06
C LEU A 84 -3.41 0.59 12.91
N GLU A 85 -3.02 1.23 14.01
CA GLU A 85 -2.03 2.31 14.00
C GLU A 85 -0.65 1.83 13.56
N VAL A 86 -0.16 0.75 14.18
CA VAL A 86 1.16 0.19 13.85
C VAL A 86 1.18 -0.32 12.42
N GLY A 87 0.16 -1.08 12.03
CA GLY A 87 -0.01 -1.58 10.68
C GLY A 87 0.00 -0.46 9.65
N HIS A 88 -0.80 0.58 9.86
CA HIS A 88 -0.91 1.71 8.95
C HIS A 88 0.41 2.46 8.79
N LYS A 89 1.13 2.73 9.87
CA LYS A 89 2.45 3.38 9.79
C LYS A 89 3.42 2.61 8.90
N LEU A 90 3.48 1.29 9.08
CA LEU A 90 4.32 0.40 8.29
C LEU A 90 3.83 0.35 6.83
N GLY A 91 2.52 0.26 6.62
CA GLY A 91 1.89 0.25 5.30
C GLY A 91 2.17 1.52 4.52
N VAL A 92 2.11 2.70 5.16
CA VAL A 92 2.44 3.98 4.52
C VAL A 92 3.88 4.00 4.03
N ALA A 93 4.84 3.55 4.84
CA ALA A 93 6.24 3.50 4.43
C ALA A 93 6.44 2.60 3.20
N TYR A 94 5.79 1.43 3.20
CA TYR A 94 5.79 0.53 2.04
C TYR A 94 5.12 1.16 0.82
N GLY A 95 3.92 1.71 0.98
CA GLY A 95 3.13 2.31 -0.09
C GLY A 95 3.83 3.49 -0.76
N VAL A 96 4.56 4.32 0.00
CA VAL A 96 5.37 5.41 -0.55
C VAL A 96 6.44 4.88 -1.51
N GLU A 97 7.17 3.84 -1.12
CA GLU A 97 8.19 3.24 -1.99
C GLU A 97 7.58 2.53 -3.19
N LEU A 98 6.40 1.91 -3.01
CA LEU A 98 5.65 1.30 -4.10
C LEU A 98 5.20 2.35 -5.13
N GLY A 99 4.70 3.51 -4.67
CA GLY A 99 4.33 4.63 -5.53
C GLY A 99 5.54 5.23 -6.25
N LYS A 100 6.71 5.29 -5.59
CA LYS A 100 7.97 5.69 -6.25
C LYS A 100 8.40 4.68 -7.32
N ALA A 101 8.28 3.38 -7.04
CA ALA A 101 8.57 2.32 -8.01
C ALA A 101 7.63 2.37 -9.22
N ALA A 102 6.37 2.72 -9.03
CA ALA A 102 5.39 2.85 -10.10
C ALA A 102 5.59 4.07 -11.00
N ARG A 103 6.30 5.11 -10.53
CA ARG A 103 6.43 6.38 -11.26
C ARG A 103 7.85 6.75 -11.64
N THR A 104 8.85 6.10 -11.03
CA THR A 104 10.26 6.49 -11.15
C THR A 104 11.18 5.27 -11.17
N PRO A 105 12.44 5.41 -11.64
CA PRO A 105 13.44 4.34 -11.52
C PRO A 105 13.99 4.17 -10.10
N LYS A 106 13.56 5.01 -9.16
CA LYS A 106 14.04 4.98 -7.78
C LYS A 106 12.97 4.38 -6.90
N SER A 107 13.33 3.36 -6.16
CA SER A 107 12.58 2.85 -5.02
C SER A 107 13.55 2.16 -4.07
N SER A 108 13.18 2.06 -2.81
CA SER A 108 13.95 1.32 -1.82
C SER A 108 13.27 -0.03 -1.53
N THR A 109 13.75 -1.07 -2.21
CA THR A 109 13.34 -2.46 -1.89
C THR A 109 13.69 -2.81 -0.45
N GLU A 110 14.82 -2.32 0.05
CA GLU A 110 15.20 -2.47 1.45
C GLU A 110 14.15 -1.88 2.40
N THR A 111 13.62 -0.68 2.13
CA THR A 111 12.59 -0.06 2.98
C THR A 111 11.26 -0.81 2.91
N MET A 112 10.89 -1.31 1.72
CA MET A 112 9.71 -2.17 1.55
C MET A 112 9.86 -3.46 2.35
N ASP A 113 11.01 -4.14 2.24
CA ASP A 113 11.32 -5.39 2.95
C ASP A 113 11.36 -5.18 4.46
N GLN A 114 11.96 -4.08 4.94
CA GLN A 114 11.99 -3.71 6.35
C GLN A 114 10.58 -3.48 6.90
N SER A 115 9.72 -2.81 6.14
CA SER A 115 8.34 -2.51 6.56
C SER A 115 7.49 -3.79 6.60
N ALA A 116 7.60 -4.66 5.59
CA ALA A 116 6.93 -5.95 5.56
C ALA A 116 7.43 -6.90 6.67
N THR A 117 8.74 -6.92 6.92
CA THR A 117 9.35 -7.71 8.02
C THR A 117 8.89 -7.20 9.38
N ALA A 118 8.85 -5.87 9.59
CA ALA A 118 8.37 -5.29 10.83
C ALA A 118 6.89 -5.62 11.08
N LEU A 119 6.04 -5.64 10.05
CA LEU A 119 4.66 -6.09 10.17
C LEU A 119 4.61 -7.57 10.55
N GLY A 120 5.39 -8.42 9.87
CA GLY A 120 5.48 -9.84 10.17
C GLY A 120 5.88 -10.11 11.62
N ASN A 121 6.87 -9.37 12.12
CA ASN A 121 7.31 -9.45 13.52
C ASN A 121 6.23 -8.99 14.51
N TYR A 122 5.51 -7.91 14.19
CA TYR A 122 4.42 -7.42 15.04
C TYR A 122 3.26 -8.43 15.11
N ILE A 123 2.83 -8.95 13.96
CA ILE A 123 1.82 -10.01 13.87
C ILE A 123 2.29 -11.26 14.62
N GLN A 124 3.54 -11.69 14.44
CA GLN A 124 4.06 -12.85 15.15
C GLN A 124 4.11 -12.65 16.67
N PHE A 125 4.44 -11.44 17.13
CA PHE A 125 4.44 -11.11 18.56
C PHE A 125 3.03 -11.13 19.16
N HIS A 126 2.02 -10.60 18.46
CA HIS A 126 0.65 -10.50 18.99
C HIS A 126 -0.22 -11.73 18.71
N CYS A 127 -0.05 -12.39 17.57
CA CYS A 127 -0.83 -13.56 17.16
C CYS A 127 -0.17 -14.90 17.52
N GLY A 128 1.12 -14.89 17.85
CA GLY A 128 1.93 -16.11 17.95
C GLY A 128 2.08 -16.77 16.57
N ALA A 129 1.79 -18.07 16.48
CA ALA A 129 1.81 -18.84 15.23
C ALA A 129 0.47 -18.88 14.49
N LEU A 130 -0.56 -18.19 15.00
CA LEU A 130 -1.92 -18.23 14.45
C LEU A 130 -2.18 -17.03 13.54
N ILE A 131 -2.96 -17.25 12.48
CA ILE A 131 -3.47 -16.16 11.64
C ILE A 131 -4.77 -15.66 12.29
N ALA A 132 -4.91 -14.34 12.43
CA ALA A 132 -6.15 -13.75 12.89
C ALA A 132 -7.32 -14.13 11.96
N PRO A 133 -8.46 -14.60 12.49
CA PRO A 133 -9.66 -14.71 11.68
C PRO A 133 -10.13 -13.28 11.37
N LEU A 134 -10.00 -12.90 10.09
CA LEU A 134 -10.48 -11.64 9.53
C LEU A 134 -11.67 -11.95 8.64
N ASP A 135 -12.74 -11.16 8.73
CA ASP A 135 -13.81 -11.18 7.74
C ASP A 135 -13.47 -10.16 6.65
N TRP A 136 -12.97 -10.65 5.52
CA TRP A 136 -12.38 -9.82 4.48
C TRP A 136 -13.41 -8.97 3.74
N ASP A 137 -14.63 -9.47 3.64
CA ASP A 137 -15.69 -8.86 2.83
C ASP A 137 -16.57 -7.92 3.64
N THR A 138 -16.68 -8.12 4.96
CA THR A 138 -17.55 -7.30 5.81
C THR A 138 -16.79 -6.35 6.74
N THR A 139 -15.48 -6.55 6.94
CA THR A 139 -14.69 -5.61 7.74
C THR A 139 -14.41 -4.35 6.92
N VAL A 140 -15.12 -3.28 7.28
CA VAL A 140 -15.05 -1.96 6.66
C VAL A 140 -13.83 -1.18 7.15
N MET A 141 -13.19 -0.46 6.23
CA MET A 141 -11.93 0.27 6.40
C MET A 141 -12.05 1.77 6.04
N ASP A 142 -13.28 2.29 6.00
CA ASP A 142 -13.61 3.70 5.87
C ASP A 142 -14.91 4.05 6.61
N ASP A 143 -15.18 5.33 6.81
CA ASP A 143 -16.41 5.82 7.44
C ASP A 143 -17.65 5.67 6.54
N ARG A 144 -17.44 5.52 5.23
CA ARG A 144 -18.49 5.40 4.22
C ARG A 144 -19.06 4.00 4.09
N GLY A 145 -18.44 2.98 4.68
CA GLY A 145 -18.90 1.60 4.50
C GLY A 145 -18.58 1.03 3.12
N THR A 146 -17.63 1.62 2.39
CA THR A 146 -17.37 1.30 0.98
C THR A 146 -16.07 0.56 0.75
N THR A 147 -15.11 0.70 1.63
CA THR A 147 -13.80 0.07 1.53
C THR A 147 -13.74 -1.13 2.47
N THR A 148 -13.37 -2.30 1.98
CA THR A 148 -13.22 -3.52 2.80
C THR A 148 -11.76 -3.99 2.78
N ILE A 149 -11.41 -4.94 3.66
CA ILE A 149 -10.09 -5.59 3.61
C ILE A 149 -9.87 -6.21 2.22
N ALA A 150 -10.88 -6.90 1.66
CA ALA A 150 -10.80 -7.48 0.33
C ALA A 150 -10.51 -6.41 -0.73
N SER A 151 -11.25 -5.29 -0.75
CA SER A 151 -11.01 -4.25 -1.77
C SER A 151 -9.64 -3.59 -1.61
N LEU A 152 -9.14 -3.39 -0.39
CA LEU A 152 -7.79 -2.85 -0.19
C LEU A 152 -6.69 -3.82 -0.61
N ASN A 153 -6.90 -5.12 -0.41
CA ASN A 153 -5.95 -6.14 -0.88
C ASN A 153 -5.87 -6.14 -2.41
N GLU A 154 -7.02 -6.06 -3.09
CA GLU A 154 -7.08 -5.92 -4.55
C GLU A 154 -6.40 -4.62 -5.04
N ALA A 155 -6.58 -3.52 -4.31
CA ALA A 155 -5.87 -2.27 -4.58
C ALA A 155 -4.35 -2.41 -4.41
N GLN A 156 -3.87 -3.07 -3.35
CA GLN A 156 -2.44 -3.35 -3.15
C GLN A 156 -1.86 -4.19 -4.29
N LEU A 157 -2.58 -5.21 -4.75
CA LEU A 157 -2.17 -6.02 -5.90
C LEU A 157 -2.02 -5.13 -7.15
N THR A 158 -3.01 -4.29 -7.42
CA THR A 158 -2.98 -3.32 -8.53
C THR A 158 -1.76 -2.40 -8.45
N MET A 159 -1.44 -1.88 -7.26
CA MET A 159 -0.26 -1.03 -7.03
C MET A 159 1.06 -1.76 -7.27
N SER A 160 1.12 -3.05 -6.91
CA SER A 160 2.29 -3.90 -7.14
C SER A 160 2.49 -4.22 -8.63
N LEU A 161 1.39 -4.41 -9.37
CA LEU A 161 1.40 -4.56 -10.83
C LEU A 161 1.88 -3.26 -11.50
N ALA A 162 1.43 -2.10 -11.04
CA ALA A 162 1.87 -0.79 -11.55
C ALA A 162 3.37 -0.55 -11.32
N ALA A 163 3.86 -0.86 -10.11
CA ALA A 163 5.29 -0.82 -9.79
C ALA A 163 6.11 -1.69 -10.74
N SER A 164 5.69 -2.94 -10.92
CA SER A 164 6.36 -3.89 -11.81
C SER A 164 6.35 -3.43 -13.27
N ALA A 165 5.19 -2.95 -13.74
CA ALA A 165 5.03 -2.40 -15.09
C ALA A 165 6.03 -1.28 -15.37
N ASN A 166 6.16 -0.31 -14.45
CA ASN A 166 7.08 0.80 -14.65
C ASN A 166 8.57 0.39 -14.60
N GLN A 167 8.96 -0.51 -13.69
CA GLN A 167 10.35 -1.00 -13.64
C GLN A 167 10.74 -1.72 -14.95
N ILE A 168 9.83 -2.51 -15.52
CA ILE A 168 10.06 -3.16 -16.81
C ILE A 168 10.02 -2.14 -17.96
N ALA A 169 9.18 -1.11 -17.90
CA ALA A 169 9.15 -0.03 -18.87
C ALA A 169 10.49 0.73 -18.92
N ILE A 170 11.11 0.99 -17.78
CA ILE A 170 12.45 1.60 -17.69
C ILE A 170 13.50 0.67 -18.33
N SER A 171 13.48 -0.62 -18.02
CA SER A 171 14.37 -1.59 -18.68
C SER A 171 14.15 -1.64 -20.20
N THR A 172 12.91 -1.44 -20.65
CA THR A 172 12.58 -1.34 -22.08
C THR A 172 13.22 -0.11 -22.74
N GLU A 173 13.27 1.03 -22.05
CA GLU A 173 13.99 2.23 -22.53
C GLU A 173 15.50 1.99 -22.64
N ASP A 174 16.09 1.27 -21.67
CA ASP A 174 17.51 0.93 -21.69
C ASP A 174 17.85 0.00 -22.86
N LEU A 175 16.98 -0.98 -23.15
CA LEU A 175 17.10 -1.86 -24.33
C LEU A 175 16.94 -1.07 -25.63
N ALA A 176 16.01 -0.10 -25.67
CA ALA A 176 15.86 0.78 -26.82
C ALA A 176 17.09 1.66 -27.06
N ARG A 177 17.72 2.15 -25.98
CA ARG A 177 19.00 2.88 -26.05
C ARG A 177 20.12 1.97 -26.54
N CYS A 178 20.22 0.74 -26.04
CA CYS A 178 21.18 -0.26 -26.52
C CYS A 178 21.08 -0.44 -28.04
N ALA A 179 19.87 -0.61 -28.57
CA ALA A 179 19.65 -0.79 -30.02
C ALA A 179 20.23 0.37 -30.84
N ARG A 180 19.90 1.61 -30.46
CA ARG A 180 20.39 2.82 -31.13
C ARG A 180 21.91 2.95 -31.08
N GLU A 181 22.51 2.66 -29.93
CA GLU A 181 23.96 2.72 -29.75
C GLU A 181 24.68 1.63 -30.56
N ALA A 182 24.11 0.43 -30.65
CA ALA A 182 24.65 -0.66 -31.46
C ALA A 182 24.58 -0.33 -32.97
N GLU A 183 23.48 0.25 -33.43
CA GLU A 183 23.34 0.72 -34.83
C GLU A 183 24.36 1.79 -35.18
N ALA A 184 24.55 2.77 -34.29
CA ALA A 184 25.55 3.82 -34.49
C ALA A 184 26.98 3.27 -34.58
N LYS A 185 27.25 2.11 -33.95
CA LYS A 185 28.53 1.39 -34.01
C LYS A 185 28.61 0.38 -35.17
N GLY A 186 27.52 0.17 -35.93
CA GLY A 186 27.43 -0.84 -36.98
C GLY A 186 27.31 -2.28 -36.47
N ASP A 187 27.04 -2.49 -35.17
CA ASP A 187 26.82 -3.81 -34.57
C ASP A 187 25.37 -4.25 -34.76
N TRP A 188 25.05 -4.67 -35.98
CA TRP A 188 23.71 -5.11 -36.36
C TRP A 188 23.19 -6.29 -35.51
N PRO A 189 23.98 -7.33 -35.19
CA PRO A 189 23.53 -8.41 -34.31
C PRO A 189 23.08 -7.90 -32.93
N ALA A 190 23.84 -7.01 -32.29
CA ALA A 190 23.46 -6.45 -31.00
C ALA A 190 22.22 -5.55 -31.12
N ALA A 191 22.12 -4.75 -32.18
CA ALA A 191 20.94 -3.93 -32.43
C ALA A 191 19.65 -4.76 -32.56
N PHE A 192 19.67 -5.84 -33.34
CA PHE A 192 18.52 -6.73 -33.48
C PHE A 192 18.13 -7.41 -32.17
N LYS A 193 19.11 -7.86 -31.38
CA LYS A 193 18.85 -8.46 -30.07
C LYS A 193 18.17 -7.46 -29.12
N CYS A 194 18.75 -6.27 -28.96
CA CYS A 194 18.19 -5.24 -28.08
C CYS A 194 16.79 -4.78 -28.52
N ARG A 195 16.52 -4.68 -29.83
CA ARG A 195 15.16 -4.44 -30.36
C ARG A 195 14.16 -5.54 -30.01
N ALA A 196 14.55 -6.81 -30.20
CA ALA A 196 13.68 -7.93 -29.92
C ALA A 196 13.32 -8.01 -28.43
N GLU A 197 14.31 -7.79 -27.55
CA GLU A 197 14.11 -7.73 -26.11
C GLU A 197 13.24 -6.53 -25.70
N ALA A 198 13.45 -5.34 -26.28
CA ALA A 198 12.59 -4.17 -26.02
C ALA A 198 11.13 -4.46 -26.38
N LYS A 199 10.87 -5.06 -27.55
CA LYS A 199 9.52 -5.46 -27.98
C LYS A 199 8.89 -6.53 -27.07
N ALA A 200 9.68 -7.49 -26.60
CA ALA A 200 9.21 -8.50 -25.66
C ALA A 200 8.85 -7.88 -24.31
N SER A 201 9.72 -7.04 -23.76
CA SER A 201 9.47 -6.32 -22.50
C SER A 201 8.25 -5.42 -22.59
N ALA A 202 8.06 -4.67 -23.68
CA ALA A 202 6.86 -3.85 -23.88
C ALA A 202 5.55 -4.66 -23.81
N ARG A 203 5.52 -5.89 -24.37
CA ARG A 203 4.34 -6.77 -24.27
C ARG A 203 4.09 -7.24 -22.83
N ILE A 204 5.14 -7.49 -22.07
CA ILE A 204 5.04 -7.83 -20.65
C ILE A 204 4.44 -6.67 -19.86
N VAL A 205 4.90 -5.43 -20.10
CA VAL A 205 4.34 -4.23 -19.45
C VAL A 205 2.85 -4.07 -19.75
N VAL A 206 2.44 -4.25 -21.01
CA VAL A 206 1.02 -4.23 -21.39
C VAL A 206 0.23 -5.29 -20.63
N SER A 207 0.77 -6.50 -20.50
CA SER A 207 0.11 -7.58 -19.73
C SER A 207 -0.08 -7.20 -18.26
N PHE A 208 0.90 -6.53 -17.64
CA PHE A 208 0.77 -6.01 -16.28
C PHE A 208 -0.30 -4.92 -16.17
N ALA A 209 -0.39 -4.01 -17.14
CA ALA A 209 -1.42 -2.97 -17.17
C ALA A 209 -2.83 -3.54 -17.35
N ASP A 210 -2.99 -4.59 -18.18
CA ASP A 210 -4.27 -5.28 -18.36
C ASP A 210 -4.67 -6.06 -17.10
N MET A 211 -3.72 -6.71 -16.43
CA MET A 211 -3.97 -7.33 -15.12
C MET A 211 -4.41 -6.28 -14.10
N ALA A 212 -3.70 -5.15 -14.00
CA ALA A 212 -4.07 -4.05 -13.09
C ALA A 212 -5.51 -3.57 -13.34
N ARG A 213 -5.89 -3.39 -14.62
CA ARG A 213 -7.26 -3.04 -14.99
C ARG A 213 -8.28 -4.09 -14.57
N SER A 214 -7.96 -5.39 -14.67
CA SER A 214 -8.86 -6.47 -14.28
C SER A 214 -9.21 -6.46 -12.78
N HIS A 215 -8.32 -5.91 -11.95
CA HIS A 215 -8.52 -5.77 -10.50
C HIS A 215 -9.24 -4.46 -10.10
N GLU A 216 -9.42 -3.50 -11.02
CA GLU A 216 -10.04 -2.20 -10.73
C GLU A 216 -11.44 -2.31 -10.12
N ALA A 217 -12.28 -3.20 -10.68
CA ALA A 217 -13.66 -3.36 -10.21
C ALA A 217 -13.74 -3.88 -8.77
N ALA A 218 -12.78 -4.71 -8.36
CA ALA A 218 -12.72 -5.27 -7.00
C ALA A 218 -11.99 -4.33 -6.03
N GLY A 219 -10.93 -3.66 -6.49
CA GLY A 219 -10.14 -2.69 -5.72
C GLY A 219 -10.77 -1.29 -5.62
N ARG A 220 -11.93 -1.08 -6.26
CA ARG A 220 -12.73 0.16 -6.22
C ARG A 220 -11.90 1.42 -6.53
N ALA A 221 -12.20 2.53 -5.85
CA ALA A 221 -11.57 3.82 -6.12
C ALA A 221 -10.09 3.84 -5.72
N GLU A 222 -9.70 2.98 -4.78
CA GLU A 222 -8.37 2.88 -4.20
C GLU A 222 -7.34 2.38 -5.23
N ALA A 223 -7.78 1.56 -6.19
CA ALA A 223 -6.96 1.03 -7.27
C ALA A 223 -6.78 1.99 -8.47
N ALA A 224 -7.65 3.00 -8.61
CA ALA A 224 -7.76 3.78 -9.85
C ALA A 224 -6.46 4.54 -10.24
N VAL A 225 -5.70 5.02 -9.25
CA VAL A 225 -4.40 5.69 -9.51
C VAL A 225 -3.38 4.67 -10.02
N ALA A 226 -3.32 3.48 -9.42
CA ALA A 226 -2.40 2.43 -9.83
C ALA A 226 -2.69 1.90 -11.23
N VAL A 227 -3.98 1.77 -11.60
CA VAL A 227 -4.37 1.42 -12.98
C VAL A 227 -3.83 2.44 -13.98
N ARG A 228 -3.96 3.74 -13.67
CA ARG A 228 -3.40 4.81 -14.52
C ARG A 228 -1.88 4.74 -14.60
N ASP A 229 -1.19 4.61 -13.46
CA ASP A 229 0.27 4.47 -13.42
C ASP A 229 0.75 3.26 -14.27
N ALA A 230 0.05 2.13 -14.20
CA ALA A 230 0.36 0.94 -15.01
C ALA A 230 0.13 1.17 -16.52
N GLN A 231 -0.94 1.88 -16.88
CA GLN A 231 -1.24 2.24 -18.28
C GLN A 231 -0.20 3.23 -18.85
N ASP A 232 0.21 4.21 -18.05
CA ASP A 232 1.27 5.16 -18.42
C ASP A 232 2.60 4.44 -18.64
N ALA A 233 2.94 3.46 -17.79
CA ALA A 233 4.11 2.60 -17.97
C ALA A 233 4.03 1.77 -19.27
N ALA A 234 2.86 1.21 -19.59
CA ALA A 234 2.65 0.47 -20.84
C ALA A 234 2.79 1.35 -22.08
N GLU A 235 2.23 2.55 -22.05
CA GLU A 235 2.39 3.55 -23.12
C GLU A 235 3.85 3.93 -23.32
N LYS A 236 4.55 4.19 -22.21
CA LYS A 236 5.98 4.50 -22.20
C LYS A 236 6.82 3.37 -22.81
N ALA A 237 6.59 2.13 -22.40
CA ALA A 237 7.29 0.96 -22.93
C ALA A 237 7.01 0.73 -24.42
N ARG A 238 5.76 0.95 -24.86
CA ARG A 238 5.38 0.87 -26.27
C ARG A 238 6.14 1.88 -27.11
N LYS A 239 6.13 3.16 -26.72
CA LYS A 239 6.90 4.22 -27.39
C LYS A 239 8.38 3.87 -27.48
N ALA A 240 8.98 3.43 -26.36
CA ALA A 240 10.38 3.04 -26.34
C ALA A 240 10.69 1.90 -27.32
N ALA A 241 9.83 0.89 -27.42
CA ALA A 241 9.99 -0.21 -28.37
C ALA A 241 9.78 0.22 -29.83
N ASP A 242 8.81 1.09 -30.10
CA ASP A 242 8.51 1.60 -31.45
C ASP A 242 9.63 2.53 -31.98
N ASP A 243 10.20 3.36 -31.10
CA ASP A 243 11.31 4.29 -31.41
C ASP A 243 12.64 3.56 -31.73
N THR A 244 12.71 2.23 -31.61
CA THR A 244 13.90 1.46 -32.00
C THR A 244 14.05 1.21 -33.49
N GLY A 245 13.07 1.61 -34.31
CA GLY A 245 13.16 1.59 -35.76
C GLY A 245 12.98 0.18 -36.36
N GLY A 246 11.96 0.08 -37.21
CA GLY A 246 11.67 -1.00 -38.14
C GLY A 246 10.57 -0.53 -39.07
#